data_AF-A0A2T7FYD2-F1
#
_entry.id   AF-A0A2T7FYD2-F1
#
_cell.length_a   1.000
_cell.length_b   1.000
_cell.length_c   1.000
_cell.angle_alpha   90.00
_cell.angle_beta   90.00
_cell.angle_gamma   90.00
#
_symmetry.space_group_name_H-M   'P 1'
#
loop_
_entity.id
_entity.type
_entity.pdbx_description
1 polymer ?
#
loop_
_entity_poly.entity_id
_entity_poly.type
_entity_poly.pdbx_seq_one_letter_code
_entity_poly.pdbx_strand_id
1 'polypeptide(L)'
;MGLGQAHRVKRTLIVVLHVLPFGATLACTLWLLAQAPFAAPLVQRSAAGIEVALSRAMARKVDADWLVPRLQAAVADEDLMRIELLVDLAISYEVAVPPALKVRLQEVVDAQTGFFASALGCGACAVDVTACATLTQISACAIPFELTPAGDVNALRRAALNYGAGDAVDRLDLGLALVGLGATGAVLATGGSSYTVKAGASVLRMARRMGELNAAFAARLAALAGDAVRWDRMGDLARFRIGPAEVVDSAKLGKLSAIGSDLGRLAENTSVAQAVTLLRHVDSAEDAARLARVSAAMGPRTGKAFAVLGKARVFRAAVRLTDLALGAVAALAALAAQALVFVANRIGNAGLRGLRRALATTRR
;
A
#
# COMPACT_ATOMS: atom_id res chain seq x y z
N MET A 1 -3.21 60.25 -40.61
CA MET A 1 -2.67 58.97 -40.08
C MET A 1 -3.32 58.46 -38.77
N GLY A 2 -4.29 59.14 -38.14
CA GLY A 2 -4.74 58.79 -36.78
C GLY A 2 -5.88 57.75 -36.59
N LEU A 3 -6.68 57.44 -37.61
CA LEU A 3 -7.89 56.60 -37.45
C LEU A 3 -7.59 55.09 -37.39
N GLY A 4 -6.49 54.63 -37.99
CA GLY A 4 -6.11 53.20 -38.04
C GLY A 4 -5.54 52.66 -36.72
N GLN A 5 -4.82 53.49 -35.95
CA GLN A 5 -4.27 53.10 -34.65
C GLN A 5 -5.36 52.98 -33.58
N ALA A 6 -6.33 53.90 -33.55
CA ALA A 6 -7.45 53.86 -32.60
C ALA A 6 -8.31 52.59 -32.77
N HIS A 7 -8.46 52.10 -34.01
CA HIS A 7 -9.22 50.88 -34.27
C HIS A 7 -8.47 49.60 -33.88
N ARG A 8 -7.14 49.56 -34.06
CA ARG A 8 -6.30 48.45 -33.59
C ARG A 8 -6.27 48.36 -32.07
N VAL A 9 -6.12 49.49 -31.37
CA VAL A 9 -6.12 49.55 -29.90
C VAL A 9 -7.46 49.10 -29.31
N LYS A 10 -8.60 49.50 -29.89
CA LYS A 10 -9.92 48.99 -29.47
C LYS A 10 -10.04 47.48 -29.66
N ARG A 11 -9.50 46.94 -30.75
CA ARG A 11 -9.61 45.51 -31.09
C ARG A 11 -8.71 44.64 -30.19
N THR A 12 -7.49 45.08 -29.88
CA THR A 12 -6.63 44.42 -28.89
C THR A 12 -7.22 44.51 -27.48
N LEU A 13 -7.81 45.64 -27.09
CA LEU A 13 -8.44 45.78 -25.77
C LEU A 13 -9.63 44.82 -25.60
N ILE A 14 -10.44 44.63 -26.65
CA ILE A 14 -11.57 43.68 -26.65
C ILE A 14 -11.08 42.24 -26.56
N VAL A 15 -10.01 41.89 -27.28
CA VAL A 15 -9.41 40.54 -27.23
C VAL A 15 -8.80 40.27 -25.86
N VAL A 16 -8.05 41.21 -25.29
CA VAL A 16 -7.47 41.09 -23.95
C VAL A 16 -8.57 40.93 -22.90
N LEU A 17 -9.65 41.71 -22.97
CA LEU A 17 -10.78 41.61 -22.04
C LEU A 17 -11.54 40.28 -22.14
N HIS A 18 -11.49 39.60 -23.30
CA HIS A 18 -12.07 38.26 -23.47
C HIS A 18 -11.14 37.12 -23.03
N VAL A 19 -9.82 37.28 -23.12
CA VAL A 19 -8.83 36.24 -22.81
C VAL A 19 -8.45 36.23 -21.33
N LEU A 20 -8.42 37.40 -20.67
CA LEU A 20 -8.04 37.56 -19.26
C LEU A 20 -8.90 36.73 -18.29
N PRO A 21 -10.24 36.63 -18.44
CA PRO A 21 -11.07 35.78 -17.61
C PRO A 21 -10.76 34.29 -17.81
N PHE A 22 -10.41 33.89 -19.04
CA PHE A 22 -10.07 32.50 -19.37
C PHE A 22 -8.75 32.09 -18.71
N GLY A 23 -7.73 32.95 -18.80
CA GLY A 23 -6.43 32.75 -18.14
C GLY A 23 -6.55 32.73 -16.61
N ALA A 24 -7.35 33.64 -16.03
CA ALA A 24 -7.61 33.64 -14.59
C ALA A 24 -8.35 32.38 -14.13
N THR A 25 -9.31 31.88 -14.92
CA THR A 25 -10.05 30.66 -14.58
C THR A 25 -9.15 29.42 -14.64
N LEU A 26 -8.27 29.32 -15.65
CA LEU A 26 -7.30 28.24 -15.80
C LEU A 26 -6.29 28.23 -14.63
N ALA A 27 -5.76 29.40 -14.27
CA ALA A 27 -4.82 29.54 -13.16
C ALA A 27 -5.48 29.19 -11.81
N CYS A 28 -6.71 29.66 -11.55
CA CYS A 28 -7.43 29.35 -10.32
C CYS A 28 -7.86 27.88 -10.22
N THR A 29 -8.25 27.23 -11.33
CA THR A 29 -8.57 25.78 -11.32
C THR A 29 -7.34 24.93 -11.07
N LEU A 30 -6.22 25.24 -11.73
CA LEU A 30 -4.94 24.56 -11.48
C LEU A 30 -4.45 24.76 -10.04
N TRP A 31 -4.61 25.97 -9.48
CA TRP A 31 -4.29 26.28 -8.09
C TRP A 31 -5.18 25.54 -7.08
N LEU A 32 -6.50 25.51 -7.31
CA LEU A 32 -7.45 24.83 -6.43
C LEU A 32 -7.27 23.31 -6.43
N LEU A 33 -6.95 22.73 -7.60
CA LEU A 33 -6.57 21.31 -7.73
C LEU A 33 -5.25 21.01 -6.99
N ALA A 34 -4.27 21.91 -7.07
CA ALA A 34 -2.98 21.74 -6.41
C ALA A 34 -3.04 21.88 -4.88
N GLN A 35 -4.00 22.63 -4.34
CA GLN A 35 -4.11 22.85 -2.89
C GLN A 35 -5.11 21.95 -2.16
N ALA A 36 -5.87 21.10 -2.85
CA ALA A 36 -7.11 20.45 -2.38
C ALA A 36 -7.03 19.75 -0.98
N PRO A 37 -7.46 20.41 0.11
CA PRO A 37 -7.67 19.78 1.42
C PRO A 37 -9.04 19.06 1.47
N PHE A 38 -9.87 19.20 0.43
CA PHE A 38 -11.20 18.60 0.30
C PHE A 38 -11.16 17.10 -0.02
N ALA A 39 -10.01 16.58 -0.48
CA ALA A 39 -9.83 15.15 -0.71
C ALA A 39 -9.73 14.37 0.61
N ALA A 40 -9.15 14.94 1.67
CA ALA A 40 -8.98 14.28 2.97
C ALA A 40 -10.30 13.74 3.56
N PRO A 41 -11.40 14.52 3.66
CA PRO A 41 -12.68 14.00 4.15
C PRO A 41 -13.31 12.97 3.20
N LEU A 42 -13.05 13.05 1.89
CA LEU A 42 -13.55 12.06 0.92
C LEU A 42 -12.75 10.75 0.96
N VAL A 43 -11.44 10.82 1.17
CA VAL A 43 -10.55 9.67 1.39
C VAL A 43 -10.90 9.00 2.72
N GLN A 44 -11.08 9.75 3.81
CA GLN A 44 -11.52 9.20 5.10
C GLN A 44 -12.91 8.56 5.01
N ARG A 45 -13.87 9.20 4.32
CA ARG A 45 -15.18 8.60 4.05
C ARG A 45 -15.10 7.37 3.14
N SER A 46 -14.14 7.32 2.22
CA SER A 46 -13.92 6.14 1.38
C SER A 46 -13.40 4.95 2.21
N ALA A 47 -12.48 5.20 3.15
CA ALA A 47 -11.98 4.17 4.07
C ALA A 47 -13.10 3.63 4.98
N ALA A 48 -13.87 4.53 5.61
CA ALA A 48 -15.05 4.15 6.39
C ALA A 48 -16.11 3.41 5.54
N GLY A 49 -16.29 3.82 4.28
CA GLY A 49 -17.15 3.14 3.32
C GLY A 49 -16.69 1.71 3.01
N ILE A 50 -15.38 1.51 2.85
CA ILE A 50 -14.78 0.18 2.61
C ILE A 50 -15.01 -0.70 3.83
N GLU A 51 -14.72 -0.19 5.03
CA GLU A 51 -14.93 -0.92 6.28
C GLU A 51 -16.38 -1.38 6.43
N VAL A 52 -17.33 -0.46 6.25
CA VAL A 52 -18.77 -0.76 6.36
C VAL A 52 -19.21 -1.76 5.29
N ALA A 53 -18.77 -1.60 4.05
CA ALA A 53 -19.15 -2.50 2.96
C ALA A 53 -18.63 -3.92 3.18
N LEU A 54 -17.36 -4.06 3.59
CA LEU A 54 -16.73 -5.35 3.87
C LEU A 54 -17.33 -5.99 5.12
N SER A 55 -17.50 -5.24 6.21
CA SER A 55 -18.09 -5.74 7.46
C SER A 55 -19.51 -6.26 7.24
N ARG A 56 -20.35 -5.54 6.48
CA ARG A 56 -21.69 -6.02 6.09
C ARG A 56 -21.63 -7.25 5.20
N ALA A 57 -20.68 -7.32 4.28
CA ALA A 57 -20.53 -8.48 3.40
C ALA A 57 -20.08 -9.73 4.18
N MET A 58 -19.21 -9.56 5.18
CA MET A 58 -18.80 -10.63 6.08
C MET A 58 -19.96 -11.07 6.98
N ALA A 59 -20.71 -10.14 7.56
CA ALA A 59 -21.87 -10.44 8.41
C ALA A 59 -22.95 -11.27 7.70
N ARG A 60 -23.08 -11.15 6.37
CA ARG A 60 -24.01 -11.97 5.57
C ARG A 60 -23.48 -13.37 5.25
N LYS A 61 -22.20 -13.65 5.50
CA LYS A 61 -21.53 -14.88 5.08
C LYS A 61 -21.03 -15.71 6.26
N VAL A 62 -20.69 -15.08 7.38
CA VAL A 62 -20.17 -15.77 8.56
C VAL A 62 -21.34 -16.22 9.42
N ASP A 63 -21.76 -17.47 9.19
CA ASP A 63 -22.74 -18.21 9.99
C ASP A 63 -22.16 -19.57 10.40
N ALA A 64 -22.93 -20.37 11.13
CA ALA A 64 -22.51 -21.69 11.59
C ALA A 64 -22.19 -22.63 10.41
N ASP A 65 -23.00 -22.60 9.36
CA ASP A 65 -22.85 -23.45 8.18
C ASP A 65 -21.56 -23.13 7.40
N TRP A 66 -21.14 -21.87 7.37
CA TRP A 66 -19.87 -21.47 6.78
C TRP A 66 -18.69 -21.77 7.72
N LEU A 67 -18.81 -21.45 9.00
CA LEU A 67 -17.68 -21.44 9.94
C LEU A 67 -17.31 -22.82 10.47
N VAL A 68 -18.29 -23.62 10.91
CA VAL A 68 -18.06 -24.93 11.56
C VAL A 68 -17.29 -25.90 10.67
N PRO A 69 -17.66 -26.16 9.40
CA PRO A 69 -16.91 -27.11 8.57
C PRO A 69 -15.48 -26.63 8.28
N ARG A 70 -15.25 -25.30 8.24
CA ARG A 70 -13.91 -24.73 8.03
C ARG A 70 -13.04 -24.89 9.27
N LEU A 71 -13.64 -24.71 10.46
CA LEU A 71 -12.94 -24.93 11.72
C LEU A 71 -12.63 -26.42 11.90
N GLN A 72 -13.55 -27.32 11.54
CA GLN A 72 -13.29 -28.76 11.55
C GLN A 72 -12.12 -29.15 10.63
N ALA A 73 -12.08 -28.60 9.41
CA ALA A 73 -10.96 -28.84 8.50
C ALA A 73 -9.65 -28.30 9.08
N ALA A 74 -9.64 -27.07 9.62
CA ALA A 74 -8.42 -26.50 10.21
C ALA A 74 -7.92 -27.30 11.42
N VAL A 75 -8.83 -27.82 12.25
CA VAL A 75 -8.50 -28.73 13.36
C VAL A 75 -7.95 -30.07 12.86
N ALA A 76 -8.49 -30.60 11.75
CA ALA A 76 -8.00 -31.84 11.16
C ALA A 76 -6.62 -31.68 10.49
N ASP A 77 -6.36 -30.51 9.89
CA ASP A 77 -5.09 -30.14 9.27
C ASP A 77 -4.05 -29.68 10.33
N GLU A 78 -4.45 -29.57 11.60
CA GLU A 78 -3.66 -29.01 12.70
C GLU A 78 -3.09 -27.60 12.40
N ASP A 79 -3.80 -26.83 11.58
CA ASP A 79 -3.39 -25.48 11.15
C ASP A 79 -3.79 -24.44 12.21
N LEU A 80 -2.90 -24.19 13.17
CA LEU A 80 -3.14 -23.26 14.28
C LEU A 80 -3.44 -21.83 13.81
N MET A 81 -2.77 -21.33 12.77
CA MET A 81 -3.03 -19.99 12.23
C MET A 81 -4.46 -19.86 11.72
N ARG A 82 -4.93 -20.88 11.00
CA ARG A 82 -6.30 -20.92 10.48
C ARG A 82 -7.32 -21.14 11.59
N ILE A 83 -7.00 -21.95 12.58
CA ILE A 83 -7.81 -22.13 13.79
C ILE A 83 -8.00 -20.80 14.52
N GLU A 84 -6.91 -20.09 14.83
CA GLU A 84 -6.93 -18.80 15.53
C GLU A 84 -7.83 -17.79 14.80
N LEU A 85 -7.66 -17.67 13.48
CA LEU A 85 -8.48 -16.79 12.64
C LEU A 85 -9.98 -17.16 12.68
N LEU A 86 -10.32 -18.45 12.63
CA LEU A 86 -11.70 -18.93 12.61
C LEU A 86 -12.37 -18.84 13.99
N VAL A 87 -11.64 -19.10 15.08
CA VAL A 87 -12.12 -18.90 16.45
C VAL A 87 -12.40 -17.43 16.70
N ASP A 88 -11.50 -16.54 16.30
CA ASP A 88 -11.69 -15.10 16.41
C ASP A 88 -12.88 -14.60 15.56
N LEU A 89 -13.11 -15.19 14.38
CA LEU A 89 -14.35 -14.96 13.61
C LEU A 89 -15.60 -15.47 14.34
N ALA A 90 -15.56 -16.64 14.97
CA ALA A 90 -16.69 -17.19 15.71
C ALA A 90 -17.08 -16.28 16.88
N ILE A 91 -16.09 -15.76 17.61
CA ILE A 91 -16.30 -14.79 18.69
C ILE A 91 -16.86 -13.48 18.12
N SER A 92 -16.24 -12.94 17.06
CA SER A 92 -16.63 -11.64 16.47
C SER A 92 -18.06 -11.62 15.91
N TYR A 93 -18.58 -12.77 15.45
CA TYR A 93 -19.89 -12.92 14.84
C TYR A 93 -20.86 -13.76 15.69
N GLU A 94 -20.50 -14.04 16.94
CA GLU A 94 -21.33 -14.79 17.90
C GLU A 94 -21.82 -16.15 17.37
N VAL A 95 -20.98 -16.83 16.58
CA VAL A 95 -21.30 -18.14 16.00
C VAL A 95 -21.02 -19.23 17.02
N ALA A 96 -22.06 -20.00 17.38
CA ALA A 96 -21.93 -21.10 18.32
C ALA A 96 -21.12 -22.27 17.72
N VAL A 97 -19.98 -22.57 18.34
CA VAL A 97 -19.16 -23.75 18.00
C VAL A 97 -19.70 -24.99 18.75
N PRO A 98 -19.94 -26.12 18.06
CA PRO A 98 -20.42 -27.35 18.71
C PRO A 98 -19.50 -27.82 19.84
N PRO A 99 -20.03 -28.33 20.97
CA PRO A 99 -19.22 -28.76 22.12
C PRO A 99 -18.16 -29.81 21.76
N ALA A 100 -18.50 -30.80 20.93
CA ALA A 100 -17.56 -31.83 20.49
C ALA A 100 -16.36 -31.25 19.72
N LEU A 101 -16.57 -30.16 18.95
CA LEU A 101 -15.49 -29.50 18.22
C LEU A 101 -14.63 -28.66 19.15
N LYS A 102 -15.20 -28.06 20.21
CA LYS A 102 -14.43 -27.32 21.23
C LYS A 102 -13.42 -28.21 21.95
N VAL A 103 -13.82 -29.44 22.29
CA VAL A 103 -12.92 -30.42 22.93
C VAL A 103 -11.74 -30.75 22.01
N ARG A 104 -12.00 -31.11 20.76
CA ARG A 104 -10.94 -31.40 19.76
C ARG A 104 -10.03 -30.20 19.50
N LEU A 105 -10.61 -29.01 19.46
CA LEU A 105 -9.86 -27.76 19.33
C LEU A 105 -8.87 -27.59 20.49
N GLN A 106 -9.33 -27.79 21.73
CA GLN A 106 -8.48 -27.69 22.92
C GLN A 106 -7.35 -28.72 22.88
N GLU A 107 -7.63 -29.97 22.51
CA GLU A 107 -6.60 -31.02 22.37
C GLU A 107 -5.48 -30.62 21.41
N VAL A 108 -5.82 -30.07 20.23
CA VAL A 108 -4.83 -29.61 19.24
C VAL A 108 -4.04 -28.40 19.75
N VAL A 109 -4.71 -27.42 20.37
CA VAL A 109 -4.06 -26.23 20.91
C VAL A 109 -3.12 -26.58 22.06
N ASP A 110 -3.56 -27.43 23.00
CA ASP A 110 -2.76 -27.80 24.17
C ASP A 110 -1.52 -28.62 23.78
N ALA A 111 -1.66 -29.51 22.78
CA ALA A 111 -0.54 -30.29 22.25
C ALA A 111 0.58 -29.41 21.67
N GLN A 112 0.24 -28.26 21.07
CA GLN A 112 1.19 -27.44 20.33
C GLN A 112 1.60 -26.15 21.05
N THR A 113 0.88 -25.74 22.10
CA THR A 113 1.18 -24.49 22.86
C THR A 113 1.83 -24.73 24.22
N GLY A 114 2.09 -25.99 24.62
CA GLY A 114 2.82 -26.29 25.86
C GLY A 114 4.17 -25.56 25.98
N PHE A 115 4.61 -25.25 27.21
CA PHE A 115 5.79 -24.41 27.47
C PHE A 115 7.05 -24.82 26.68
N PHE A 116 7.37 -26.12 26.66
CA PHE A 116 8.52 -26.65 25.91
C PHE A 116 8.32 -26.63 24.40
N ALA A 117 7.11 -26.93 23.91
CA ALA A 117 6.76 -26.85 22.49
C ALA A 117 6.85 -25.38 22.00
N SER A 118 6.39 -24.44 22.81
CA SER A 118 6.48 -23.00 22.55
C SER A 118 7.93 -22.49 22.54
N ALA A 119 8.78 -22.92 23.49
CA ALA A 119 10.18 -22.49 23.56
C ALA A 119 11.04 -23.05 22.41
N LEU A 120 10.93 -24.35 22.12
CA LEU A 120 11.62 -24.98 21.00
C LEU A 120 11.08 -24.49 19.65
N GLY A 121 9.76 -24.32 19.54
CA GLY A 121 9.11 -23.76 18.36
C GLY A 121 9.54 -22.33 18.08
N CYS A 122 9.74 -21.51 19.11
CA CYS A 122 10.25 -20.14 18.96
C CYS A 122 11.70 -20.12 18.45
N GLY A 123 12.58 -20.98 18.98
CA GLY A 123 13.96 -21.10 18.50
C GLY A 123 14.03 -21.57 17.04
N ALA A 124 13.24 -22.59 16.68
CA ALA A 124 13.13 -23.06 15.31
C ALA A 124 12.56 -21.98 14.37
N CYS A 125 11.46 -21.32 14.76
CA CYS A 125 10.82 -20.22 14.04
C CYS A 125 11.74 -19.02 13.82
N ALA A 126 12.61 -18.69 14.78
CA ALA A 126 13.59 -17.61 14.66
C ALA A 126 14.68 -17.93 13.62
N VAL A 127 15.03 -19.20 13.45
CA VAL A 127 16.05 -19.68 12.48
C VAL A 127 15.43 -19.92 11.10
N ASP A 128 14.25 -20.53 11.06
CA ASP A 128 13.47 -20.84 9.87
C ASP A 128 12.00 -20.47 10.08
N VAL A 129 11.55 -19.43 9.37
CA VAL A 129 10.21 -18.86 9.55
C VAL A 129 9.11 -19.78 9.02
N THR A 130 9.46 -20.77 8.19
CA THR A 130 8.50 -21.80 7.77
C THR A 130 8.11 -22.74 8.92
N ALA A 131 8.89 -22.77 10.01
CA ALA A 131 8.59 -23.54 11.21
C ALA A 131 7.63 -22.83 12.19
N CYS A 132 7.22 -21.59 11.92
CA CYS A 132 6.31 -20.85 12.80
C CYS A 132 4.87 -21.37 12.67
N ALA A 133 4.28 -21.80 13.79
CA ALA A 133 2.93 -22.38 13.83
C ALA A 133 1.83 -21.33 14.03
N THR A 134 2.14 -20.15 14.57
CA THR A 134 1.14 -19.09 14.87
C THR A 134 1.61 -17.70 14.45
N LEU A 135 0.68 -16.76 14.26
CA LEU A 135 1.00 -15.34 14.00
C LEU A 135 1.81 -14.73 15.15
N THR A 136 1.54 -15.15 16.39
CA THR A 136 2.26 -14.71 17.58
C THR A 136 3.70 -15.22 17.60
N GLN A 137 3.97 -16.45 17.14
CA GLN A 137 5.35 -16.93 17.01
C GLN A 137 6.12 -16.15 15.94
N ILE A 138 5.48 -15.86 14.79
CA ILE A 138 6.12 -15.03 13.76
C ILE A 138 6.47 -13.64 14.33
N SER A 139 5.57 -13.01 15.09
CA SER A 139 5.78 -11.68 15.68
C SER A 139 6.78 -11.66 16.84
N ALA A 140 6.78 -12.67 17.69
CA ALA A 140 7.64 -12.72 18.88
C ALA A 140 9.03 -13.29 18.61
N CYS A 141 9.18 -14.19 17.63
CA CYS A 141 10.39 -14.99 17.44
C CYS A 141 11.14 -14.65 16.15
N ALA A 142 10.44 -14.63 15.00
CA ALA A 142 11.07 -14.43 13.69
C ALA A 142 11.30 -12.95 13.35
N ILE A 143 10.29 -12.11 13.58
CA ILE A 143 10.29 -10.69 13.18
C ILE A 143 11.38 -9.86 13.88
N PRO A 144 11.60 -9.97 15.21
CA PRO A 144 12.59 -9.14 15.89
C PRO A 144 13.99 -9.32 15.32
N PHE A 145 14.36 -10.54 14.93
CA PHE A 145 15.65 -10.83 14.30
C PHE A 145 15.76 -10.21 12.90
N GLU A 146 14.75 -10.40 12.04
CA GLU A 146 14.76 -9.92 10.64
C GLU A 146 14.61 -8.39 10.49
N LEU A 147 14.03 -7.70 11.47
CA LEU A 147 13.94 -6.23 11.47
C LEU A 147 15.25 -5.54 11.90
N THR A 148 16.19 -6.28 12.50
CA THR A 148 17.48 -5.72 12.91
C THR A 148 18.45 -5.61 11.72
N PRO A 149 19.45 -4.70 11.77
CA PRO A 149 20.57 -4.73 10.83
C PRO A 149 21.29 -6.09 10.77
N ALA A 150 21.22 -6.88 11.85
CA ALA A 150 21.79 -8.23 11.88
C ALA A 150 21.08 -9.19 10.92
N GLY A 151 19.75 -9.03 10.71
CA GLY A 151 19.00 -9.79 9.71
C GLY A 151 19.49 -9.52 8.28
N ASP A 152 19.70 -8.25 7.93
CA ASP A 152 20.25 -7.85 6.62
C ASP A 152 21.68 -8.37 6.42
N VAL A 153 22.53 -8.29 7.46
CA VAL A 153 23.89 -8.86 7.43
C VAL A 153 23.86 -10.39 7.29
N ASN A 154 22.93 -11.08 7.96
CA ASN A 154 22.79 -12.52 7.84
C ASN A 154 22.34 -12.93 6.43
N ALA A 155 21.49 -12.13 5.77
CA ALA A 155 21.14 -12.34 4.36
C ALA A 155 22.36 -12.22 3.44
N LEU A 156 23.20 -11.20 3.63
CA LEU A 156 24.47 -11.07 2.89
C LEU A 156 25.43 -12.23 3.17
N ARG A 157 25.52 -12.67 4.43
CA ARG A 157 26.35 -13.82 4.83
C ARG A 157 25.93 -15.09 4.09
N ARG A 158 24.62 -15.38 4.02
CA ARG A 158 24.11 -16.55 3.29
C ARG A 158 24.43 -16.45 1.79
N ALA A 159 24.22 -15.29 1.18
CA ALA A 159 24.56 -15.08 -0.21
C ALA A 159 26.07 -15.29 -0.49
N ALA A 160 26.94 -14.83 0.42
CA ALA A 160 28.38 -15.02 0.32
C ALA A 160 28.79 -16.50 0.48
N LEU A 161 28.17 -17.23 1.41
CA LEU A 161 28.41 -18.66 1.58
C LEU A 161 28.00 -19.45 0.34
N ASN A 162 26.80 -19.20 -0.19
CA ASN A 162 26.34 -19.85 -1.42
C ASN A 162 27.27 -19.54 -2.59
N TYR A 163 27.67 -18.27 -2.75
CA TYR A 163 28.63 -17.87 -3.79
C TYR A 163 29.98 -18.60 -3.65
N GLY A 164 30.51 -18.71 -2.42
CA GLY A 164 31.76 -19.40 -2.14
C GLY A 164 31.69 -20.92 -2.34
N ALA A 165 30.51 -21.52 -2.11
CA ALA A 165 30.24 -22.93 -2.35
C ALA A 165 29.95 -23.27 -3.83
N GLY A 166 29.79 -22.26 -4.69
CA GLY A 166 29.36 -22.45 -6.08
C GLY A 166 27.86 -22.71 -6.24
N ASP A 167 27.08 -22.52 -5.17
CA ASP A 167 25.63 -22.67 -5.15
C ASP A 167 24.91 -21.47 -5.77
N ALA A 168 23.63 -21.66 -6.12
CA ALA A 168 22.79 -20.59 -6.61
C ALA A 168 22.58 -19.51 -5.53
N VAL A 169 22.90 -18.26 -5.89
CA VAL A 169 22.64 -17.08 -5.03
C VAL A 169 21.22 -16.58 -5.28
N ASP A 170 20.41 -16.46 -4.21
CA ASP A 170 19.11 -15.79 -4.30
C ASP A 170 19.31 -14.28 -4.51
N ARG A 171 19.25 -13.87 -5.77
CA ARG A 171 19.43 -12.46 -6.17
C ARG A 171 18.35 -11.54 -5.63
N LEU A 172 17.15 -12.06 -5.33
CA LEU A 172 16.09 -11.26 -4.74
C LEU A 172 16.35 -11.01 -3.25
N ASP A 173 16.73 -12.04 -2.48
CA ASP A 173 17.09 -11.86 -1.06
C ASP A 173 18.30 -10.91 -0.91
N LEU A 174 19.32 -11.12 -1.74
CA LEU A 174 20.51 -10.26 -1.79
C LEU A 174 20.17 -8.82 -2.19
N GLY A 175 19.37 -8.63 -3.23
CA GLY A 175 18.93 -7.31 -3.68
C GLY A 175 18.11 -6.58 -2.61
N LEU A 176 17.15 -7.26 -1.98
CA LEU A 176 16.35 -6.69 -0.89
C LEU A 176 17.20 -6.35 0.34
N ALA A 177 18.23 -7.15 0.67
CA ALA A 177 19.18 -6.84 1.74
C ALA A 177 20.05 -5.62 1.44
N LEU A 178 20.57 -5.51 0.21
CA LEU A 178 21.34 -4.34 -0.21
C LEU A 178 20.49 -3.07 -0.23
N VAL A 179 19.25 -3.16 -0.71
CA VAL A 179 18.28 -2.06 -0.66
C VAL A 179 17.92 -1.71 0.78
N GLY A 180 17.71 -2.70 1.66
CA GLY A 180 17.45 -2.50 3.09
C GLY A 180 18.60 -1.81 3.83
N LEU A 181 19.85 -2.20 3.54
CA LEU A 181 21.05 -1.57 4.10
C LEU A 181 21.29 -0.17 3.53
N GLY A 182 21.11 0.03 2.22
CA GLY A 182 21.15 1.34 1.58
C GLY A 182 20.09 2.29 2.14
N ALA A 183 18.87 1.80 2.35
CA ALA A 183 17.78 2.54 2.98
C ALA A 183 18.10 2.84 4.45
N THR A 184 18.69 1.90 5.20
CA THR A 184 19.13 2.10 6.60
C THR A 184 20.16 3.22 6.71
N GLY A 185 21.06 3.36 5.72
CA GLY A 185 21.97 4.52 5.63
C GLY A 185 21.27 5.85 5.33
N ALA A 186 20.15 5.82 4.59
CA ALA A 186 19.35 7.00 4.27
C ALA A 186 18.33 7.39 5.35
N VAL A 187 18.03 6.52 6.33
CA VAL A 187 17.13 6.79 7.49
C VAL A 187 17.55 8.06 8.24
N LEU A 188 18.86 8.33 8.34
CA LEU A 188 19.38 9.52 9.01
C LEU A 188 19.08 10.83 8.25
N ALA A 189 18.70 10.77 6.97
CA ALA A 189 18.50 11.96 6.12
C ALA A 189 17.02 12.28 5.81
N THR A 190 16.08 11.33 5.88
CA THR A 190 14.74 11.46 5.24
C THR A 190 13.53 11.52 6.19
N GLY A 191 13.74 11.63 7.51
CA GLY A 191 12.65 11.96 8.44
C GLY A 191 11.52 10.92 8.56
N GLY A 192 11.85 9.63 8.67
CA GLY A 192 10.90 8.57 9.08
C GLY A 192 10.28 7.73 7.96
N SER A 193 10.25 8.22 6.71
CA SER A 193 9.77 7.46 5.54
C SER A 193 10.55 6.15 5.32
N SER A 194 11.83 6.11 5.70
CA SER A 194 12.69 4.94 5.59
C SER A 194 12.30 3.78 6.51
N TYR A 195 11.57 4.01 7.60
CA TYR A 195 11.08 2.92 8.46
C TYR A 195 9.97 2.11 7.76
N THR A 196 9.04 2.79 7.09
CA THR A 196 7.94 2.14 6.33
C THR A 196 8.50 1.28 5.20
N VAL A 197 9.50 1.79 4.47
CA VAL A 197 10.15 1.06 3.38
C VAL A 197 10.93 -0.14 3.90
N LYS A 198 11.61 -0.01 5.06
CA LYS A 198 12.30 -1.13 5.72
C LYS A 198 11.32 -2.22 6.15
N ALA A 199 10.21 -1.84 6.78
CA ALA A 199 9.15 -2.77 7.16
C ALA A 199 8.62 -3.52 5.92
N GLY A 200 8.39 -2.82 4.80
CA GLY A 200 7.98 -3.44 3.54
C GLY A 200 9.02 -4.40 2.95
N ALA A 201 10.31 -4.07 3.02
CA ALA A 201 11.39 -4.95 2.56
C ALA A 201 11.48 -6.23 3.41
N SER A 202 11.36 -6.12 4.74
CA SER A 202 11.32 -7.28 5.64
C SER A 202 10.10 -8.16 5.37
N VAL A 203 8.93 -7.56 5.14
CA VAL A 203 7.71 -8.28 4.75
C VAL A 203 7.91 -9.06 3.43
N LEU A 204 8.51 -8.44 2.42
CA LEU A 204 8.81 -9.11 1.13
C LEU A 204 9.80 -10.26 1.29
N ARG A 205 10.90 -10.04 2.02
CA ARG A 205 11.88 -11.10 2.30
C ARG A 205 11.23 -12.28 3.00
N MET A 206 10.38 -11.99 3.99
CA MET A 206 9.72 -13.02 4.76
C MET A 206 8.71 -13.80 3.92
N ALA A 207 7.89 -13.11 3.15
CA ALA A 207 6.93 -13.74 2.25
C ALA A 207 7.60 -14.61 1.18
N ARG A 208 8.77 -14.18 0.68
CA ARG A 208 9.59 -14.97 -0.24
C ARG A 208 10.02 -16.29 0.41
N ARG A 209 10.50 -16.26 1.65
CA ARG A 209 10.96 -17.44 2.40
C ARG A 209 9.80 -18.37 2.77
N MET A 210 8.67 -17.81 3.16
CA MET A 210 7.47 -18.57 3.52
C MET A 210 6.71 -19.11 2.30
N GLY A 211 7.15 -18.83 1.07
CA GLY A 211 6.45 -19.25 -0.14
C GLY A 211 5.11 -18.53 -0.35
N GLU A 212 4.88 -17.41 0.32
CA GLU A 212 3.66 -16.60 0.22
C GLU A 212 3.65 -15.72 -1.04
N LEU A 213 4.79 -15.50 -1.68
CA LEU A 213 4.83 -14.73 -2.92
C LEU A 213 4.43 -15.58 -4.12
N ASN A 214 3.47 -15.08 -4.91
CA ASN A 214 3.20 -15.63 -6.24
C ASN A 214 4.49 -15.64 -7.08
N ALA A 215 4.79 -16.77 -7.74
CA ALA A 215 5.98 -16.95 -8.57
C ALA A 215 6.18 -15.84 -9.62
N ALA A 216 5.10 -15.40 -10.28
CA ALA A 216 5.16 -14.33 -11.27
C ALA A 216 5.52 -12.98 -10.65
N PHE A 217 4.96 -12.69 -9.47
CA PHE A 217 5.26 -11.46 -8.74
C PHE A 217 6.68 -11.49 -8.18
N ALA A 218 7.13 -12.62 -7.64
CA ALA A 218 8.49 -12.83 -7.17
C ALA A 218 9.51 -12.64 -8.31
N ALA A 219 9.26 -13.18 -9.50
CA ALA A 219 10.12 -12.98 -10.67
C ALA A 219 10.20 -11.50 -11.07
N ARG A 220 9.07 -10.78 -11.02
CA ARG A 220 9.03 -9.33 -11.32
C ARG A 220 9.77 -8.50 -10.27
N LEU A 221 9.65 -8.85 -8.99
CA LEU A 221 10.43 -8.23 -7.91
C LEU A 221 11.92 -8.51 -8.09
N ALA A 222 12.30 -9.73 -8.47
CA ALA A 222 13.69 -10.11 -8.73
C ALA A 222 14.28 -9.32 -9.91
N ALA A 223 13.51 -9.10 -10.97
CA ALA A 223 13.93 -8.26 -12.09
C ALA A 223 14.14 -6.80 -11.64
N LEU A 224 13.18 -6.22 -10.90
CA LEU A 224 13.29 -4.85 -10.39
C LEU A 224 14.48 -4.68 -9.42
N ALA A 225 14.72 -5.67 -8.56
CA ALA A 225 15.84 -5.66 -7.63
C ALA A 225 17.18 -5.83 -8.37
N GLY A 226 17.20 -6.70 -9.38
CA GLY A 226 18.35 -6.89 -10.27
C GLY A 226 18.73 -5.62 -11.01
N ASP A 227 17.74 -4.89 -11.54
CA ASP A 227 17.96 -3.63 -12.25
C ASP A 227 18.45 -2.50 -11.35
N ALA A 228 18.04 -2.51 -10.07
CA ALA A 228 18.41 -1.52 -9.08
C ALA A 228 19.80 -1.76 -8.45
N VAL A 229 20.41 -2.93 -8.67
CA VAL A 229 21.73 -3.27 -8.13
C VAL A 229 22.79 -3.13 -9.22
N ARG A 230 23.85 -2.37 -8.94
CA ARG A 230 25.03 -2.22 -9.79
C ARG A 230 25.97 -3.41 -9.61
N TRP A 231 25.65 -4.53 -10.25
CA TRP A 231 26.40 -5.79 -10.13
C TRP A 231 27.87 -5.67 -10.53
N ASP A 232 28.20 -4.74 -11.44
CA ASP A 232 29.57 -4.38 -11.83
C ASP A 232 30.41 -3.88 -10.65
N ARG A 233 29.78 -3.25 -9.65
CA ARG A 233 30.44 -2.69 -8.46
C ARG A 233 30.45 -3.65 -7.27
N MET A 234 29.88 -4.84 -7.41
CA MET A 234 29.80 -5.82 -6.32
C MET A 234 31.17 -6.25 -5.81
N GLY A 235 32.16 -6.31 -6.71
CA GLY A 235 33.55 -6.63 -6.37
C GLY A 235 34.24 -5.55 -5.52
N ASP A 236 33.81 -4.30 -5.62
CA ASP A 236 34.31 -3.22 -4.78
C ASP A 236 33.63 -3.22 -3.40
N LEU A 237 32.33 -3.54 -3.34
CA LEU A 237 31.62 -3.77 -2.09
C LEU A 237 32.22 -4.94 -1.30
N ALA A 238 32.50 -6.06 -1.97
CA ALA A 238 33.11 -7.24 -1.35
C ALA A 238 34.51 -6.97 -0.78
N ARG A 239 35.22 -5.98 -1.32
CA ARG A 239 36.53 -5.52 -0.84
C ARG A 239 36.42 -4.35 0.14
N PHE A 240 35.21 -4.01 0.59
CA PHE A 240 34.90 -2.88 1.48
C PHE A 240 35.42 -1.52 0.95
N ARG A 241 35.50 -1.33 -0.37
CA ARG A 241 35.94 -0.08 -1.00
C ARG A 241 34.82 0.96 -1.15
N ILE A 242 33.59 0.49 -1.21
CA ILE A 242 32.37 1.31 -1.34
C ILE A 242 31.32 0.83 -0.34
N GLY A 243 30.40 1.72 0.03
CA GLY A 243 29.28 1.38 0.92
C GLY A 243 28.15 0.62 0.21
N PRO A 244 27.26 -0.08 0.94
CA PRO A 244 26.09 -0.76 0.36
C PRO A 244 25.18 0.19 -0.43
N ALA A 245 25.03 1.43 0.02
CA ALA A 245 24.22 2.45 -0.65
C ALA A 245 24.75 2.81 -2.05
N GLU A 246 26.06 2.69 -2.27
CA GLU A 246 26.72 3.03 -3.54
C GLU A 246 26.55 1.96 -4.62
N VAL A 247 26.15 0.74 -4.22
CA VAL A 247 25.82 -0.36 -5.13
C VAL A 247 24.37 -0.26 -5.60
N VAL A 248 23.57 0.58 -4.96
CA VAL A 248 22.14 0.72 -5.25
C VAL A 248 21.91 1.92 -6.17
N ASP A 249 21.25 1.68 -7.29
CA ASP A 249 20.82 2.72 -8.22
C ASP A 249 19.49 3.34 -7.77
N SER A 250 19.59 4.43 -7.00
CA SER A 250 18.43 5.15 -6.46
C SER A 250 17.44 5.64 -7.52
N ALA A 251 17.90 5.92 -8.75
CA ALA A 251 17.03 6.33 -9.85
C ALA A 251 16.11 5.19 -10.30
N LYS A 252 16.56 3.93 -10.18
CA LYS A 252 15.80 2.74 -10.57
C LYS A 252 14.97 2.15 -9.42
N LEU A 253 15.20 2.60 -8.19
CA LEU A 253 14.49 2.12 -7.00
C LEU A 253 13.04 2.60 -6.88
N GLY A 254 12.61 3.61 -7.64
CA GLY A 254 11.30 4.25 -7.43
C GLY A 254 10.13 3.27 -7.35
N LYS A 255 10.11 2.24 -8.22
CA LYS A 255 9.05 1.22 -8.22
C LYS A 255 9.13 0.28 -7.01
N LEU A 256 10.33 -0.16 -6.62
CA LEU A 256 10.52 -1.00 -5.43
C LEU A 256 10.20 -0.24 -4.15
N SER A 257 10.60 1.03 -4.07
CA SER A 257 10.29 1.89 -2.93
C SER A 257 8.80 2.13 -2.80
N ALA A 258 8.06 2.28 -3.90
CA ALA A 258 6.60 2.41 -3.88
C ALA A 258 5.93 1.14 -3.33
N ILE A 259 6.32 -0.03 -3.85
CA ILE A 259 5.82 -1.33 -3.36
C ILE A 259 6.18 -1.51 -1.87
N GLY A 260 7.44 -1.23 -1.50
CA GLY A 260 7.91 -1.30 -0.12
C GLY A 260 7.13 -0.35 0.81
N SER A 261 6.81 0.87 0.37
CA SER A 261 6.00 1.80 1.15
C SER A 261 4.57 1.29 1.34
N ASP A 262 3.93 0.75 0.30
CA ASP A 262 2.59 0.20 0.40
C ASP A 262 2.54 -1.02 1.33
N LEU A 263 3.54 -1.91 1.26
CA LEU A 263 3.67 -3.05 2.16
C LEU A 263 4.07 -2.65 3.58
N GLY A 264 4.83 -1.57 3.74
CA GLY A 264 5.10 -0.94 5.03
C GLY A 264 3.82 -0.46 5.71
N ARG A 265 2.99 0.30 4.97
CA ARG A 265 1.68 0.72 5.45
C ARG A 265 0.75 -0.46 5.75
N LEU A 266 0.82 -1.54 4.97
CA LEU A 266 0.09 -2.76 5.29
C LEU A 266 0.52 -3.31 6.66
N ALA A 267 1.82 -3.45 6.90
CA ALA A 267 2.35 -3.94 8.16
C ALA A 267 2.00 -3.04 9.36
N GLU A 268 2.02 -1.72 9.16
CA GLU A 268 1.62 -0.75 10.19
C GLU A 268 0.13 -0.85 10.56
N ASN A 269 -0.73 -1.07 9.57
CA ASN A 269 -2.19 -1.18 9.79
C ASN A 269 -2.62 -2.55 10.33
N THR A 270 -1.78 -3.58 10.21
CA THR A 270 -2.09 -4.96 10.57
C THR A 270 -1.08 -5.49 11.59
N SER A 271 -0.04 -6.15 11.09
CA SER A 271 1.21 -6.51 11.74
C SER A 271 2.15 -7.02 10.64
N VAL A 272 3.45 -7.07 10.88
CA VAL A 272 4.39 -7.68 9.91
C VAL A 272 4.00 -9.14 9.62
N ALA A 273 3.61 -9.91 10.64
CA ALA A 273 3.23 -11.31 10.49
C ALA A 273 1.98 -11.47 9.60
N GLN A 274 0.95 -10.66 9.83
CA GLN A 274 -0.27 -10.70 9.02
C GLN A 274 -0.03 -10.14 7.61
N ALA A 275 0.84 -9.13 7.45
CA ALA A 275 1.20 -8.60 6.14
C ALA A 275 1.86 -9.65 5.25
N VAL A 276 2.71 -10.51 5.84
CA VAL A 276 3.38 -11.60 5.13
C VAL A 276 2.37 -12.64 4.64
N THR A 277 1.44 -13.08 5.48
CA THR A 277 0.42 -14.07 5.06
C THR A 277 -0.58 -13.50 4.05
N LEU A 278 -0.78 -12.17 4.03
CA LEU A 278 -1.62 -11.50 3.04
C LEU A 278 -0.96 -11.37 1.65
N LEU A 279 0.37 -11.53 1.55
CA LEU A 279 1.09 -11.41 0.28
C LEU A 279 0.73 -12.49 -0.74
N ARG A 280 0.19 -13.65 -0.30
CA ARG A 280 -0.40 -14.65 -1.22
C ARG A 280 -1.52 -14.12 -2.10
N HIS A 281 -2.10 -12.99 -1.73
CA HIS A 281 -3.16 -12.34 -2.50
C HIS A 281 -2.63 -11.26 -3.45
N VAL A 282 -1.31 -11.04 -3.53
CA VAL A 282 -0.70 -9.98 -4.33
C VAL A 282 -0.03 -10.57 -5.56
N ASP A 283 -0.53 -10.20 -6.74
CA ASP A 283 0.06 -10.62 -8.02
C ASP A 283 0.84 -9.49 -8.71
N SER A 284 0.62 -8.24 -8.28
CA SER A 284 1.22 -7.05 -8.89
C SER A 284 1.44 -5.91 -7.89
N ALA A 285 2.16 -4.87 -8.32
CA ALA A 285 2.34 -3.66 -7.52
C ALA A 285 1.00 -2.95 -7.21
N GLU A 286 0.08 -2.96 -8.17
CA GLU A 286 -1.26 -2.40 -8.00
C GLU A 286 -2.07 -3.16 -6.95
N ASP A 287 -1.90 -4.49 -6.86
CA ASP A 287 -2.51 -5.30 -5.81
C ASP A 287 -1.93 -4.99 -4.43
N ALA A 288 -0.62 -4.75 -4.32
CA ALA A 288 0.01 -4.30 -3.06
C ALA A 288 -0.58 -2.95 -2.61
N ALA A 289 -0.72 -2.00 -3.52
CA ALA A 289 -1.34 -0.70 -3.25
C ALA A 289 -2.82 -0.84 -2.84
N ARG A 290 -3.58 -1.75 -3.49
CA ARG A 290 -4.98 -2.06 -3.13
C ARG A 290 -5.07 -2.67 -1.75
N LEU A 291 -4.19 -3.62 -1.44
CA LEU A 291 -4.12 -4.29 -0.15
C LEU A 291 -3.81 -3.29 0.97
N ALA A 292 -2.85 -2.38 0.77
CA ALA A 292 -2.54 -1.31 1.71
C ALA A 292 -3.74 -0.37 1.98
N ARG A 293 -4.55 -0.09 0.95
CA ARG A 293 -5.79 0.71 1.13
C ARG A 293 -6.87 -0.06 1.91
N VAL A 294 -7.01 -1.35 1.65
CA VAL A 294 -7.94 -2.20 2.42
C VAL A 294 -7.49 -2.28 3.87
N SER A 295 -6.19 -2.40 4.14
CA SER A 295 -5.68 -2.44 5.51
C SER A 295 -5.84 -1.13 6.25
N ALA A 296 -5.70 0.01 5.57
CA ALA A 296 -6.00 1.31 6.18
C ALA A 296 -7.46 1.43 6.63
N ALA A 297 -8.39 0.74 5.94
CA ALA A 297 -9.81 0.73 6.31
C ALA A 297 -10.18 -0.34 7.34
N MET A 298 -9.64 -1.56 7.20
CA MET A 298 -10.03 -2.72 8.00
C MET A 298 -9.11 -2.96 9.22
N GLY A 299 -7.91 -2.39 9.21
CA GLY A 299 -6.88 -2.65 10.21
C GLY A 299 -6.57 -4.16 10.34
N PRO A 300 -6.44 -4.69 11.57
CA PRO A 300 -6.18 -6.12 11.83
C PRO A 300 -7.24 -7.09 11.28
N ARG A 301 -8.45 -6.60 10.94
CA ARG A 301 -9.51 -7.42 10.33
C ARG A 301 -9.30 -7.68 8.84
N THR A 302 -8.24 -7.14 8.23
CA THR A 302 -7.92 -7.34 6.81
C THR A 302 -7.78 -8.83 6.48
N GLY A 303 -7.00 -9.58 7.27
CA GLY A 303 -6.86 -11.04 7.12
C GLY A 303 -8.21 -11.76 7.11
N LYS A 304 -9.09 -11.42 8.06
CA LYS A 304 -10.45 -11.98 8.14
C LYS A 304 -11.29 -11.66 6.90
N ALA A 305 -11.22 -10.42 6.39
CA ALA A 305 -11.95 -10.02 5.20
C ALA A 305 -11.52 -10.83 3.97
N PHE A 306 -10.22 -11.07 3.79
CA PHE A 306 -9.70 -11.91 2.72
C PHE A 306 -10.08 -13.38 2.88
N ALA A 307 -9.98 -13.93 4.09
CA ALA A 307 -10.37 -15.31 4.38
C ALA A 307 -11.87 -15.57 4.12
N VAL A 308 -12.74 -14.62 4.52
CA VAL A 308 -14.19 -14.76 4.37
C VAL A 308 -14.64 -14.47 2.95
N LEU A 309 -14.25 -13.33 2.37
CA LEU A 309 -14.82 -12.83 1.10
C LEU A 309 -13.99 -13.22 -0.13
N GLY A 310 -12.71 -13.51 0.06
CA GLY A 310 -11.75 -13.75 -1.02
C GLY A 310 -11.26 -12.47 -1.70
N LYS A 311 -10.07 -12.55 -2.32
CA LYS A 311 -9.38 -11.46 -3.02
C LYS A 311 -10.30 -10.65 -3.93
N ALA A 312 -11.02 -11.33 -4.84
CA ALA A 312 -11.81 -10.67 -5.87
C ALA A 312 -12.94 -9.78 -5.31
N ARG A 313 -13.63 -10.22 -4.25
CA ARG A 313 -14.72 -9.44 -3.65
C ARG A 313 -14.18 -8.26 -2.84
N VAL A 314 -13.11 -8.50 -2.07
CA VAL A 314 -12.46 -7.45 -1.28
C VAL A 314 -11.94 -6.34 -2.18
N PHE A 315 -11.17 -6.68 -3.22
CA PHE A 315 -10.64 -5.70 -4.16
C PHE A 315 -11.72 -5.00 -4.98
N ARG A 316 -12.77 -5.69 -5.40
CA ARG A 316 -13.90 -5.05 -6.10
C ARG A 316 -14.62 -4.05 -5.21
N ALA A 317 -14.83 -4.36 -3.93
CA ALA A 317 -15.44 -3.44 -2.98
C ALA A 317 -14.56 -2.20 -2.77
N ALA A 318 -13.24 -2.40 -2.60
CA ALA A 318 -12.28 -1.32 -2.44
C ALA A 318 -12.22 -0.39 -3.66
N VAL A 319 -12.15 -0.95 -4.87
CA VAL A 319 -12.09 -0.19 -6.12
C VAL A 319 -13.38 0.59 -6.34
N ARG A 320 -14.55 -0.05 -6.22
CA ARG A 320 -15.84 0.61 -6.45
C ARG A 320 -16.03 1.84 -5.57
N LEU A 321 -15.62 1.78 -4.31
CA LEU A 321 -15.76 2.88 -3.37
C LEU A 321 -14.72 3.98 -3.61
N THR A 322 -13.53 3.61 -4.08
CA THR A 322 -12.49 4.57 -4.47
C THR A 322 -12.89 5.31 -5.75
N ASP A 323 -13.43 4.62 -6.76
CA ASP A 323 -13.88 5.22 -8.01
C ASP A 323 -15.07 6.16 -7.80
N LEU A 324 -16.00 5.80 -6.91
CA LEU A 324 -17.09 6.68 -6.52
C LEU A 324 -16.58 7.95 -5.81
N ALA A 325 -15.58 7.81 -4.94
CA ALA A 325 -14.97 8.97 -4.27
C ALA A 325 -14.23 9.88 -5.27
N LEU A 326 -13.42 9.31 -6.17
CA LEU A 326 -12.73 10.06 -7.22
C LEU A 326 -13.71 10.71 -8.21
N GLY A 327 -14.77 10.01 -8.59
CA GLY A 327 -15.84 10.56 -9.42
C GLY A 327 -16.57 11.72 -8.76
N ALA A 328 -16.83 11.63 -7.44
CA ALA A 328 -17.41 12.73 -6.67
C ALA A 328 -16.47 13.95 -6.59
N VAL A 329 -15.16 13.74 -6.37
CA VAL A 329 -14.16 14.82 -6.41
C VAL A 329 -14.14 15.48 -7.79
N ALA A 330 -14.08 14.68 -8.86
CA ALA A 330 -14.05 15.18 -10.23
C ALA A 330 -15.33 15.97 -10.58
N ALA A 331 -16.50 15.49 -10.15
CA ALA A 331 -17.77 16.18 -10.34
C ALA A 331 -17.83 17.51 -9.58
N LEU A 332 -17.36 17.56 -8.33
CA LEU A 332 -17.28 18.79 -7.55
C LEU A 332 -16.31 19.80 -8.17
N ALA A 333 -15.15 19.33 -8.65
CA ALA A 333 -14.18 20.17 -9.34
C ALA A 333 -14.76 20.73 -10.65
N ALA A 334 -15.48 19.91 -11.42
CA ALA A 334 -16.15 20.34 -12.65
C ALA A 334 -17.25 21.38 -12.36
N LEU A 335 -18.05 21.18 -11.30
CA LEU A 335 -19.09 22.12 -10.88
C LEU A 335 -18.49 23.47 -10.46
N ALA A 336 -17.41 23.44 -9.66
CA ALA A 336 -16.69 24.65 -9.26
C ALA A 336 -16.13 25.40 -10.47
N ALA A 337 -15.55 24.68 -11.44
CA ALA A 337 -15.08 25.26 -12.68
C ALA A 337 -16.23 25.92 -13.48
N GLN A 338 -17.39 25.27 -13.60
CA GLN A 338 -18.57 25.84 -14.26
C GLN A 338 -19.08 27.11 -13.56
N ALA A 339 -19.15 27.12 -12.23
CA ALA A 339 -19.59 28.30 -11.46
C ALA A 339 -18.64 29.49 -11.68
N LEU A 340 -17.33 29.25 -11.68
CA LEU A 340 -16.32 30.29 -11.94
C LEU A 340 -16.42 30.84 -13.37
N VAL A 341 -16.55 29.97 -14.38
CA VAL A 341 -16.77 30.40 -15.77
C VAL A 341 -18.04 31.26 -15.89
N PHE A 342 -19.13 30.88 -15.21
CA PHE A 342 -20.37 31.66 -15.22
C PHE A 342 -20.19 33.04 -14.59
N VAL A 343 -19.55 33.15 -13.42
CA VAL A 343 -19.29 34.42 -12.74
C VAL A 343 -18.36 35.30 -13.57
N ALA A 344 -17.28 34.74 -14.10
CA ALA A 344 -16.35 35.44 -14.97
C ALA A 344 -17.06 36.00 -16.22
N ASN A 345 -17.92 35.21 -16.85
CA ASN A 345 -18.70 35.65 -18.01
C ASN A 345 -19.71 36.76 -17.66
N ARG A 346 -20.30 36.72 -16.46
CA ARG A 346 -21.20 37.79 -15.98
C ARG A 346 -20.46 39.10 -15.74
N ILE A 347 -19.30 39.06 -15.10
CA ILE A 347 -18.46 40.24 -14.85
C ILE A 347 -17.95 40.83 -16.17
N GLY A 348 -17.43 39.98 -17.06
CA GLY A 348 -16.96 40.42 -18.39
C GLY A 348 -18.06 41.09 -19.20
N ASN A 349 -19.26 40.51 -19.24
CA ASN A 349 -20.40 41.10 -19.92
C ASN A 349 -20.89 42.41 -19.27
N ALA A 350 -20.87 42.52 -17.94
CA ALA A 350 -21.23 43.75 -17.24
C ALA A 350 -20.21 44.88 -17.54
N GLY A 351 -18.91 44.57 -17.52
CA GLY A 351 -17.85 45.51 -17.89
C GLY A 351 -17.96 45.99 -19.34
N LEU A 352 -18.22 45.08 -20.29
CA LEU A 352 -18.46 45.42 -21.69
C LEU A 352 -19.68 46.32 -21.88
N ARG A 353 -20.77 46.08 -21.15
CA ARG A 353 -21.97 46.95 -21.19
C ARG A 353 -21.67 48.34 -20.63
N GLY A 354 -20.93 48.43 -19.52
CA GLY A 354 -20.51 49.71 -18.94
C GLY A 354 -19.65 50.53 -19.90
N LEU A 355 -18.66 49.89 -20.53
CA LEU A 355 -17.78 50.54 -21.50
C LEU A 355 -18.54 51.01 -22.76
N ARG A 356 -19.47 50.21 -23.27
CA ARG A 356 -20.33 50.60 -24.41
C ARG A 356 -21.17 51.84 -24.09
N ARG A 357 -21.69 51.95 -22.86
CA ARG A 357 -22.44 53.13 -22.42
C ARG A 357 -21.55 54.38 -22.36
N ALA A 358 -20.36 54.27 -21.77
CA ALA A 358 -19.40 55.37 -21.66
C ALA A 358 -18.87 55.86 -23.03
N LEU A 359 -18.73 54.96 -24.00
CA LEU A 359 -18.35 55.29 -25.37
C LEU A 359 -19.51 55.89 -26.19
N ALA A 360 -20.76 55.65 -25.81
CA ALA A 360 -21.93 56.24 -26.45
C ALA A 360 -22.19 57.68 -25.96
N THR A 361 -21.87 57.97 -24.70
CA THR A 361 -22.01 59.32 -24.12
C THR A 361 -20.94 60.31 -24.60
N THR A 362 -19.78 59.82 -25.06
CA THR A 362 -18.69 60.64 -25.62
C THR A 362 -18.86 60.98 -27.11
N ARG A 363 -19.96 60.55 -27.73
CA ARG A 363 -20.30 60.80 -29.15
C ARG A 363 -21.45 61.79 -29.36
N ARG A 364 -21.96 62.41 -28.30
CA ARG A 364 -22.87 63.57 -28.37
C ARG A 364 -22.07 64.83 -28.07
#